data_AF-A0A8J2TYJ2-F1
#
_entry.id   AF-A0A8J2TYJ2-F1
#
_cell.length_a   1.000
_cell.length_b   1.000
_cell.length_c   1.000
_cell.angle_alpha   90.00
_cell.angle_beta   90.00
_cell.angle_gamma   90.00
#
_symmetry.space_group_name_H-M   'P 1'
#
loop_
_entity.id
_entity.type
_entity.pdbx_description
1 polymer ?
#
loop_
_entity_poly.entity_id
_entity_poly.type
_entity_poly.pdbx_seq_one_letter_code
_entity_poly.pdbx_strand_id
1 'polypeptide(L)'
;MAQKDNPVGAGLTLGLGLGFYSALPLLFGWTVAYFVVLDSAAPFWQVYLGLVGAVVALGMLLGASSAFRAGRSARRHERERKEQARRDELARAYDGASRAAADAIDTIESLQGWLATARGHAADAGAHFRNGAYSPFWSAIEGAYAALGGYHRAIQALQALPGAYAGHAGEYRRGGGETPLPPFPSSVDTAVLGAAAGTLLRRLGSLVYEAQRDPVFAQIWEQRRTTAAVVAGFASLEHAVGRMGGAIAASVHDLAGTLEHAESAVSAAVGEVNASTRAVAATVTSASAESLRLQRVLNERIAAVERQLTA
;
A
#
# COMPACT_ATOMS: atom_id res chain seq x y z
N MET A 1 -23.59 -9.52 -19.05
CA MET A 1 -24.32 -8.75 -20.07
C MET A 1 -24.48 -7.34 -19.53
N ALA A 2 -23.50 -6.46 -19.77
CA ALA A 2 -23.52 -5.08 -19.30
C ALA A 2 -22.83 -4.23 -20.38
N GLN A 3 -23.62 -3.34 -20.95
CA GLN A 3 -23.35 -2.55 -22.14
C GLN A 3 -22.45 -1.37 -21.77
N LYS A 4 -21.32 -1.24 -22.46
CA LYS A 4 -20.28 -0.26 -22.23
C LYS A 4 -20.49 0.90 -23.19
N ASP A 5 -21.10 1.99 -22.70
CA ASP A 5 -21.26 3.21 -23.48
C ASP A 5 -19.95 4.02 -23.46
N ASN A 6 -19.33 4.12 -24.64
CA ASN A 6 -18.16 4.93 -24.93
C ASN A 6 -18.60 6.35 -25.34
N PRO A 7 -18.08 7.43 -24.75
CA PRO A 7 -18.21 8.78 -25.32
C PRO A 7 -17.00 9.05 -26.23
N VAL A 8 -17.03 8.51 -27.45
CA VAL A 8 -16.12 8.92 -28.53
C VAL A 8 -16.99 9.38 -29.70
N GLY A 9 -17.42 10.65 -29.68
CA GLY A 9 -18.31 11.12 -30.74
C GLY A 9 -18.65 12.61 -30.80
N ALA A 10 -18.00 13.49 -30.04
CA ALA A 10 -18.37 14.92 -30.02
C ALA A 10 -17.24 15.89 -30.45
N GLY A 11 -16.08 15.39 -30.88
CA GLY A 11 -14.92 16.24 -31.21
C GLY A 11 -14.64 16.46 -32.70
N LEU A 12 -15.31 15.73 -33.60
CA LEU A 12 -14.86 15.61 -35.01
C LEU A 12 -15.74 16.35 -36.03
N THR A 13 -16.80 17.03 -35.61
CA THR A 13 -17.71 17.75 -36.51
C THR A 13 -17.49 19.27 -36.54
N LEU A 14 -16.64 19.83 -35.68
CA LEU A 14 -16.31 21.27 -35.68
C LEU A 14 -15.04 21.63 -36.47
N GLY A 15 -14.28 20.65 -36.96
CA GLY A 15 -13.03 20.88 -37.71
C GLY A 15 -13.20 21.14 -39.22
N LEU A 16 -14.35 20.76 -39.81
CA LEU A 16 -14.56 20.85 -41.26
C LEU A 16 -15.26 22.13 -41.73
N GLY A 17 -15.85 22.92 -40.83
CA GLY A 17 -16.50 24.19 -41.18
C GLY A 17 -15.55 25.38 -41.38
N LEU A 18 -14.36 25.35 -40.77
CA LEU A 18 -13.41 26.47 -40.81
C LEU A 18 -12.45 26.44 -42.02
N GLY A 19 -12.32 25.30 -42.70
CA GLY A 19 -11.52 25.20 -43.92
C GLY A 19 -12.12 25.96 -45.11
N PHE A 20 -13.45 25.98 -45.23
CA PHE A 20 -14.13 26.53 -46.40
C PHE A 20 -14.12 28.07 -46.44
N TYR A 21 -14.15 28.73 -45.28
CA TYR A 21 -14.11 30.20 -45.20
C TYR A 21 -12.69 30.79 -45.33
N SER A 22 -11.64 29.98 -45.17
CA SER A 22 -10.26 30.42 -45.36
C SER A 22 -9.83 30.53 -46.84
N ALA A 23 -10.58 29.92 -47.76
CA ALA A 23 -10.29 29.94 -49.21
C ALA A 23 -10.94 31.13 -49.94
N LEU A 24 -11.99 31.74 -49.36
CA LEU A 24 -12.70 32.89 -49.96
C LEU A 24 -11.83 34.15 -50.13
N PRO A 25 -10.96 34.53 -49.19
CA PRO A 25 -10.04 35.66 -49.38
C PRO A 25 -8.96 35.39 -50.44
N LEU A 26 -8.54 34.13 -50.59
CA LEU A 26 -7.54 33.72 -51.59
C LEU A 26 -8.11 33.80 -53.02
N LEU A 27 -9.39 33.46 -53.21
CA LEU A 27 -10.06 33.59 -54.51
C LEU A 27 -10.40 35.06 -54.85
N PHE A 28 -10.80 35.88 -53.87
CA PHE A 28 -11.08 37.30 -54.09
C PHE A 28 -9.80 38.13 -54.29
N GLY A 29 -8.70 37.75 -53.62
CA GLY A 29 -7.38 38.32 -53.90
C GLY A 29 -6.88 38.00 -55.32
N TRP A 30 -7.23 36.82 -55.85
CA TRP A 30 -6.83 36.40 -57.19
C TRP A 30 -7.53 37.20 -58.29
N THR A 31 -8.81 37.54 -58.13
CA THR A 31 -9.57 38.33 -59.12
C THR A 31 -9.16 39.81 -59.12
N VAL A 32 -8.88 40.40 -57.95
CA VAL A 32 -8.38 41.78 -57.85
C VAL A 32 -6.94 41.88 -58.37
N ALA A 33 -6.09 40.89 -58.08
CA ALA A 33 -4.75 40.82 -58.65
C ALA A 33 -4.81 40.69 -60.18
N TYR A 34 -5.64 39.80 -60.73
CA TYR A 34 -5.78 39.60 -62.18
C TYR A 34 -6.18 40.88 -62.92
N PHE A 35 -7.06 41.71 -62.33
CA PHE A 35 -7.48 42.99 -62.93
C PHE A 35 -6.42 44.10 -62.85
N VAL A 36 -5.54 44.09 -61.83
CA VAL A 36 -4.48 45.09 -61.65
C VAL A 36 -3.19 44.73 -62.42
N VAL A 37 -2.98 43.44 -62.72
CA VAL A 37 -1.85 42.92 -63.51
C VAL A 37 -1.89 43.36 -64.97
N LEU A 38 -3.07 43.51 -65.56
CA LEU A 38 -3.23 43.77 -67.00
C LEU A 38 -2.96 45.23 -67.41
N ASP A 39 -2.86 46.17 -66.46
CA ASP A 39 -2.77 47.61 -66.77
C ASP A 39 -1.64 48.37 -66.05
N SER A 40 -0.74 47.69 -65.33
CA SER A 40 0.36 48.37 -64.61
C SER A 40 1.76 47.80 -64.91
N ALA A 41 2.63 48.64 -65.46
CA ALA A 41 4.03 48.36 -65.76
C ALA A 41 4.95 48.39 -64.50
N ALA A 42 4.39 48.16 -63.30
CA ALA A 42 5.12 48.20 -62.04
C ALA A 42 5.23 46.80 -61.41
N PRO A 43 6.29 46.50 -60.62
CA PRO A 43 6.57 45.16 -60.11
C PRO A 43 5.70 44.77 -58.88
N PHE A 44 4.38 45.00 -58.94
CA PHE A 44 3.46 44.70 -57.83
C PHE A 44 3.43 43.18 -57.48
N TRP A 45 3.76 42.31 -58.44
CA TRP A 45 3.83 40.86 -58.23
C TRP A 45 4.89 40.46 -57.20
N GLN A 46 5.99 41.23 -57.09
CA GLN A 46 7.04 40.99 -56.09
C GLN A 46 6.56 41.33 -54.68
N VAL A 47 5.78 42.41 -54.54
CA VAL A 47 5.17 42.81 -53.26
C VAL A 47 4.15 41.76 -52.81
N TYR A 48 3.32 41.26 -53.73
CA TYR A 48 2.33 40.22 -53.43
C TYR A 48 2.98 38.90 -52.99
N LEU A 49 3.99 38.41 -53.72
CA LEU A 49 4.71 37.19 -53.33
C LEU A 49 5.44 37.35 -51.99
N GLY A 50 6.00 38.52 -51.72
CA GLY A 50 6.60 38.84 -50.42
C GLY A 50 5.58 38.77 -49.27
N LEU A 51 4.37 39.28 -49.50
CA LEU A 51 3.30 39.30 -48.51
C LEU A 51 2.74 37.90 -48.24
N VAL A 52 2.51 37.10 -49.28
CA VAL A 52 2.08 35.70 -49.15
C VAL A 52 3.16 34.87 -48.45
N GLY A 53 4.42 35.02 -48.83
CA GLY A 53 5.56 34.37 -48.18
C GLY A 53 5.67 34.73 -46.70
N ALA A 54 5.47 36.00 -46.34
CA ALA A 54 5.48 36.46 -44.96
C ALA A 54 4.34 35.86 -44.12
N VAL A 55 3.12 35.75 -44.67
CA VAL A 55 1.98 35.14 -43.98
C VAL A 55 2.19 33.65 -43.74
N VAL A 56 2.72 32.92 -44.73
CA VAL A 56 3.04 31.49 -44.61
C VAL A 56 4.16 31.27 -43.58
N ALA A 57 5.22 32.07 -43.63
CA ALA A 57 6.32 32.02 -42.66
C ALA A 57 5.85 32.33 -41.24
N LEU A 58 4.97 33.32 -41.07
CA LEU A 58 4.38 33.68 -39.78
C LEU A 58 3.48 32.56 -39.25
N GLY A 59 2.69 31.92 -40.11
CA GLY A 59 1.88 30.75 -39.77
C GLY A 59 2.71 29.55 -39.32
N MET A 60 3.81 29.26 -40.01
CA MET A 60 4.76 28.20 -39.62
C MET A 60 5.47 28.51 -38.30
N LEU A 61 5.89 29.76 -38.07
CA LEU A 61 6.51 30.19 -36.81
C LEU A 61 5.53 30.08 -35.63
N LEU A 62 4.28 30.52 -35.81
CA LEU A 62 3.25 30.42 -34.79
C LEU A 62 2.89 28.95 -34.50
N GLY A 63 2.75 28.11 -35.53
CA GLY A 63 2.49 26.67 -35.40
C GLY A 63 3.64 25.89 -34.74
N ALA A 64 4.89 26.18 -35.09
CA ALA A 64 6.06 25.59 -34.43
C ALA A 64 6.15 26.01 -32.95
N SER A 65 5.81 27.26 -32.64
CA SER A 65 5.81 27.77 -31.27
C SER A 65 4.71 27.14 -30.40
N SER A 66 3.54 26.85 -30.94
CA SER A 66 2.42 26.22 -30.23
C SER A 66 2.67 24.72 -30.00
N ALA A 67 3.22 24.01 -30.99
CA ALA A 67 3.62 22.61 -30.85
C ALA A 67 4.74 22.42 -29.80
N PHE A 68 5.72 23.32 -29.75
CA PHE A 68 6.80 23.29 -28.76
C PHE A 68 6.33 23.66 -27.33
N ARG A 69 5.29 24.50 -27.20
CA ARG A 69 4.63 24.78 -25.91
C ARG A 69 3.77 23.59 -25.44
N ALA A 70 3.03 22.95 -26.35
CA ALA A 70 2.22 21.77 -26.06
C ALA A 70 3.07 20.55 -25.65
N GLY A 71 4.22 20.33 -26.29
CA GLY A 71 5.16 19.29 -25.87
C GLY A 71 5.77 19.54 -24.47
N ARG A 72 6.00 20.80 -24.10
CA ARG A 72 6.51 21.16 -22.77
C ARG A 72 5.45 21.03 -21.67
N SER A 73 4.19 21.39 -21.93
CA SER A 73 3.11 21.19 -20.95
C SER A 73 2.79 19.71 -20.76
N ALA A 74 2.77 18.92 -21.84
CA ALA A 74 2.59 17.47 -21.76
C ALA A 74 3.69 16.80 -20.92
N ARG A 75 4.96 17.18 -21.12
CA ARG A 75 6.09 16.67 -20.31
C ARG A 75 6.02 17.12 -18.85
N ARG A 76 5.51 18.31 -18.56
CA ARG A 76 5.30 18.78 -17.18
C ARG A 76 4.21 17.97 -16.48
N HIS A 77 3.05 17.81 -17.12
CA HIS A 77 1.96 17.00 -16.57
C HIS A 77 2.35 15.53 -16.40
N GLU A 78 3.15 14.97 -17.30
CA GLU A 78 3.65 13.61 -17.13
C GLU A 78 4.60 13.49 -15.93
N ARG A 79 5.49 14.48 -15.73
CA ARG A 79 6.38 14.52 -14.57
C ARG A 79 5.60 14.72 -13.26
N GLU A 80 4.63 15.63 -13.24
CA GLU A 80 3.74 15.85 -12.11
C GLU A 80 2.94 14.60 -11.76
N ARG A 81 2.41 13.90 -12.76
CA ARG A 81 1.70 12.62 -12.55
C ARG A 81 2.62 11.53 -12.00
N LYS A 82 3.84 11.42 -12.50
CA LYS A 82 4.83 10.45 -12.00
C LYS A 82 5.25 10.77 -10.57
N GLU A 83 5.49 12.04 -10.27
CA GLU A 83 5.84 12.50 -8.93
C GLU A 83 4.68 12.29 -7.95
N GLN A 84 3.45 12.60 -8.36
CA GLN A 84 2.26 12.36 -7.55
C GLN A 84 2.05 10.87 -7.32
N ALA A 85 2.13 10.03 -8.36
CA ALA A 85 1.99 8.59 -8.23
C ALA A 85 3.05 8.00 -7.28
N ARG A 86 4.29 8.50 -7.34
CA ARG A 86 5.36 8.12 -6.42
C ARG A 86 5.04 8.52 -4.97
N ARG A 87 4.55 9.73 -4.75
CA ARG A 87 4.12 10.19 -3.41
C ARG A 87 2.97 9.37 -2.87
N ASP A 88 1.98 9.05 -3.70
CA ASP A 88 0.82 8.25 -3.33
C ASP A 88 1.21 6.79 -3.02
N GLU A 89 2.18 6.23 -3.75
CA GLU A 89 2.75 4.92 -3.46
C GLU A 89 3.51 4.91 -2.13
N LEU A 90 4.33 5.92 -1.89
CA LEU A 90 5.08 6.07 -0.64
C LEU A 90 4.15 6.27 0.57
N ALA A 91 3.11 7.08 0.42
CA ALA A 91 2.09 7.29 1.45
C ALA A 91 1.34 5.98 1.76
N ARG A 92 0.97 5.19 0.74
CA ARG A 92 0.33 3.89 0.93
C ARG A 92 1.21 2.89 1.67
N ALA A 93 2.50 2.85 1.35
CA ALA A 93 3.45 1.98 2.05
C ALA A 93 3.65 2.41 3.51
N TYR A 94 3.74 3.72 3.77
CA TYR A 94 3.81 4.25 5.14
C TYR A 94 2.56 3.92 5.96
N ASP A 95 1.38 4.16 5.39
CA ASP A 95 0.10 3.86 6.02
C ASP A 95 -0.06 2.37 6.28
N GLY A 96 0.35 1.52 5.33
CA GLY A 96 0.30 0.07 5.48
C GLY A 96 1.15 -0.43 6.66
N ALA A 97 2.38 0.05 6.77
CA ALA A 97 3.25 -0.27 7.91
C ALA A 97 2.67 0.27 9.23
N SER A 98 2.17 1.51 9.24
CA SER A 98 1.60 2.13 10.44
C SER A 98 0.34 1.39 10.92
N ARG A 99 -0.53 0.98 10.01
CA ARG A 99 -1.72 0.18 10.33
C ARG A 99 -1.33 -1.20 10.87
N ALA A 100 -0.39 -1.89 10.24
CA ALA A 100 0.06 -3.20 10.73
C ALA A 100 0.63 -3.14 12.15
N ALA A 101 1.35 -2.06 12.50
CA ALA A 101 1.84 -1.84 13.86
C ALA A 101 0.70 -1.54 14.85
N ALA A 102 -0.27 -0.70 14.47
CA ALA A 102 -1.44 -0.39 15.29
C ALA A 102 -2.31 -1.64 15.52
N ASP A 103 -2.62 -2.38 14.46
CA ASP A 103 -3.39 -3.63 14.53
C ASP A 103 -2.70 -4.65 15.44
N ALA A 104 -1.36 -4.67 15.49
CA ALA A 104 -0.62 -5.58 16.37
C ALA A 104 -0.82 -5.20 17.84
N ILE A 105 -0.79 -3.91 18.18
CA ILE A 105 -1.06 -3.41 19.54
C ILE A 105 -2.49 -3.77 19.95
N ASP A 106 -3.48 -3.44 19.12
CA ASP A 106 -4.89 -3.73 19.38
C ASP A 106 -5.13 -5.25 19.55
N THR A 107 -4.44 -6.06 18.74
CA THR A 107 -4.51 -7.53 18.85
C THR A 107 -3.93 -8.02 20.18
N ILE A 108 -2.79 -7.47 20.61
CA ILE A 108 -2.16 -7.82 21.90
C ILE A 108 -3.07 -7.46 23.07
N GLU A 109 -3.71 -6.29 23.04
CA GLU A 109 -4.69 -5.89 24.06
C GLU A 109 -5.89 -6.84 24.08
N SER A 110 -6.40 -7.22 22.90
CA SER A 110 -7.51 -8.16 22.77
C SER A 110 -7.18 -9.54 23.38
N LEU A 111 -5.94 -10.01 23.28
CA LEU A 111 -5.49 -11.29 23.87
C LEU A 111 -5.72 -11.31 25.38
N GLN A 112 -5.38 -10.21 26.06
CA GLN A 112 -5.58 -10.09 27.50
C GLN A 112 -7.08 -10.07 27.85
N GLY A 113 -7.88 -9.34 27.07
CA GLY A 113 -9.34 -9.31 27.20
C GLY A 113 -9.97 -10.69 27.08
N TRP A 114 -9.59 -11.49 26.07
CA TRP A 114 -10.10 -12.85 25.91
C TRP A 114 -9.74 -13.77 27.07
N LEU A 115 -8.51 -13.70 27.58
CA LEU A 115 -8.10 -14.48 28.76
C LEU A 115 -8.86 -14.05 30.01
N ALA A 116 -9.10 -12.75 30.21
CA ALA A 116 -9.88 -12.25 31.34
C ALA A 116 -11.33 -12.77 31.29
N THR A 117 -11.98 -12.69 30.13
CA THR A 117 -13.34 -13.22 29.91
C THR A 117 -13.40 -14.72 30.16
N ALA A 118 -12.44 -15.48 29.62
CA ALA A 118 -12.37 -16.93 29.82
C ALA A 118 -12.17 -17.29 31.31
N ARG A 119 -11.37 -16.52 32.06
CA ARG A 119 -11.22 -16.69 33.52
C ARG A 119 -12.50 -16.40 34.27
N GLY A 120 -13.25 -15.35 33.89
CA GLY A 120 -14.55 -15.03 34.47
C GLY A 120 -15.51 -16.20 34.34
N HIS A 121 -15.68 -16.71 33.13
CA HIS A 121 -16.51 -17.89 32.88
C HIS A 121 -16.04 -19.14 33.63
N ALA A 122 -14.74 -19.38 33.75
CA ALA A 122 -14.23 -20.50 34.54
C ALA A 122 -14.52 -20.35 36.05
N ALA A 123 -14.53 -19.12 36.58
CA ALA A 123 -14.91 -18.85 37.96
C ALA A 123 -16.42 -19.08 38.18
N ASP A 124 -17.25 -18.59 37.25
CA ASP A 124 -18.70 -18.79 37.26
C ASP A 124 -19.06 -20.28 37.18
N ALA A 125 -18.42 -21.02 36.27
CA ALA A 125 -18.57 -22.48 36.19
C ALA A 125 -18.26 -23.15 37.54
N GLY A 126 -17.16 -22.78 38.19
CA GLY A 126 -16.83 -23.31 39.52
C GLY A 126 -17.91 -22.99 40.58
N ALA A 127 -18.52 -21.80 40.54
CA ALA A 127 -19.60 -21.43 41.44
C ALA A 127 -20.90 -22.20 41.15
N HIS A 128 -21.29 -22.30 39.87
CA HIS A 128 -22.46 -23.06 39.45
C HIS A 128 -22.35 -24.54 39.78
N PHE A 129 -21.16 -25.13 39.61
CA PHE A 129 -20.90 -26.52 39.99
C PHE A 129 -21.16 -26.76 41.48
N ARG A 130 -20.60 -25.93 42.36
CA ARG A 130 -20.80 -26.05 43.82
C ARG A 130 -22.25 -25.90 44.25
N ASN A 131 -23.03 -25.11 43.50
CA ASN A 131 -24.43 -24.84 43.81
C ASN A 131 -25.40 -25.84 43.13
N GLY A 132 -24.91 -26.87 42.44
CA GLY A 132 -25.75 -27.80 41.68
C GLY A 132 -26.51 -27.14 40.53
N ALA A 133 -26.03 -26.00 40.02
CA ALA A 133 -26.67 -25.27 38.94
C ALA A 133 -26.24 -25.85 37.58
N TYR A 134 -26.92 -26.93 37.15
CA TYR A 134 -26.51 -27.76 36.02
C TYR A 134 -26.40 -27.02 34.67
N SER A 135 -27.47 -26.37 34.23
CA SER A 135 -27.47 -25.66 32.93
C SER A 135 -26.55 -24.42 32.92
N PRO A 136 -26.56 -23.55 33.95
CA PRO A 136 -25.62 -22.43 34.05
C PRO A 136 -24.15 -22.85 34.05
N PHE A 137 -23.80 -23.97 34.69
CA PHE A 137 -22.45 -24.52 34.64
C PHE A 137 -22.00 -24.78 33.20
N TRP A 138 -22.79 -25.51 32.41
CA TRP A 138 -22.42 -25.84 31.04
C TRP A 138 -22.35 -24.61 30.14
N SER A 139 -23.26 -23.65 30.31
CA SER A 139 -23.18 -22.36 29.60
C SER A 139 -21.92 -21.57 29.95
N ALA A 140 -21.47 -21.61 31.21
CA ALA A 140 -20.20 -20.99 31.61
C ALA A 140 -18.99 -21.73 31.01
N ILE A 141 -19.00 -23.07 30.96
CA ILE A 141 -17.97 -23.85 30.26
C ILE A 141 -17.91 -23.48 28.77
N GLU A 142 -19.06 -23.43 28.09
CA GLU A 142 -19.17 -23.02 26.68
C GLU A 142 -18.60 -21.61 26.47
N GLY A 143 -18.98 -20.65 27.32
CA GLY A 143 -18.46 -19.28 27.27
C GLY A 143 -16.94 -19.20 27.46
N ALA A 144 -16.38 -20.00 28.38
CA ALA A 144 -14.94 -20.06 28.60
C ALA A 144 -14.19 -20.57 27.37
N TYR A 145 -14.68 -21.64 26.74
CA TYR A 145 -14.08 -22.17 25.51
C TYR A 145 -14.27 -21.24 24.31
N ALA A 146 -15.40 -20.52 24.23
CA ALA A 146 -15.63 -19.53 23.18
C ALA A 146 -14.63 -18.38 23.27
N ALA A 147 -14.37 -17.87 24.48
CA ALA A 147 -13.36 -16.85 24.74
C ALA A 147 -11.93 -17.37 24.43
N LEU A 148 -11.61 -18.62 24.77
CA LEU A 148 -10.34 -19.26 24.39
C LEU A 148 -10.17 -19.42 22.88
N GLY A 149 -11.25 -19.67 22.14
CA GLY A 149 -11.19 -19.67 20.68
C GLY A 149 -11.06 -18.25 20.08
N GLY A 150 -11.60 -17.22 20.74
CA GLY A 150 -11.30 -15.82 20.45
C GLY A 150 -9.81 -15.51 20.63
N TYR A 151 -9.24 -15.95 21.76
CA TYR A 151 -7.81 -15.86 22.05
C TYR A 151 -6.94 -16.57 20.99
N HIS A 152 -7.29 -17.79 20.60
CA HIS A 152 -6.57 -18.54 19.56
C HIS A 152 -6.55 -17.78 18.22
N ARG A 153 -7.70 -17.25 17.78
CA ARG A 153 -7.78 -16.46 16.53
C ARG A 153 -6.98 -15.16 16.60
N ALA A 154 -6.94 -14.50 17.75
CA ALA A 154 -6.13 -13.31 17.94
C ALA A 154 -4.62 -13.64 17.84
N ILE A 155 -4.17 -14.79 18.36
CA ILE A 155 -2.79 -15.26 18.15
C ILE A 155 -2.50 -15.45 16.66
N GLN A 156 -3.40 -16.12 15.93
CA GLN A 156 -3.24 -16.35 14.49
C GLN A 156 -3.20 -15.04 13.68
N ALA A 157 -4.04 -14.07 14.04
CA ALA A 157 -4.00 -12.74 13.42
C ALA A 157 -2.65 -12.06 13.68
N LEU A 158 -2.16 -12.11 14.92
CA LEU A 158 -0.87 -11.54 15.30
C LEU A 158 0.31 -12.15 14.55
N GLN A 159 0.24 -13.42 14.14
CA GLN A 159 1.29 -14.08 13.36
C GLN A 159 1.49 -13.47 11.96
N ALA A 160 0.44 -12.89 11.36
CA ALA A 160 0.50 -12.35 10.00
C ALA A 160 1.01 -10.89 9.94
N LEU A 161 0.80 -10.14 11.03
CA LEU A 161 1.10 -8.70 11.08
C LEU A 161 2.59 -8.33 10.94
N PRO A 162 3.56 -9.09 11.51
CA PRO A 162 4.98 -8.77 11.34
C PRO A 162 5.43 -8.85 9.88
N GLY A 163 4.94 -9.85 9.14
CA GLY A 163 5.23 -10.01 7.71
C GLY A 163 4.66 -8.87 6.87
N ALA A 164 3.42 -8.46 7.15
CA ALA A 164 2.79 -7.32 6.50
C ALA A 164 3.53 -6.00 6.79
N TYR A 165 3.90 -5.79 8.06
CA TYR A 165 4.70 -4.64 8.48
C TYR A 165 6.05 -4.61 7.75
N ALA A 166 6.80 -5.71 7.75
CA ALA A 166 8.10 -5.79 7.10
C ALA A 166 8.01 -5.54 5.58
N GLY A 167 6.98 -6.07 4.92
CA GLY A 167 6.71 -5.83 3.50
C GLY A 167 6.53 -4.35 3.19
N HIS A 168 5.60 -3.69 3.89
CA HIS A 168 5.32 -2.27 3.71
C HIS A 168 6.49 -1.37 4.12
N ALA A 169 7.19 -1.69 5.21
CA ALA A 169 8.38 -0.96 5.64
C ALA A 169 9.50 -1.05 4.60
N GLY A 170 9.69 -2.22 3.99
CA GLY A 170 10.65 -2.44 2.92
C GLY A 170 10.29 -1.69 1.63
N GLU A 171 9.02 -1.62 1.25
CA GLU A 171 8.52 -0.80 0.14
C GLU A 171 8.76 0.69 0.39
N TYR A 172 8.37 1.17 1.58
CA TYR A 172 8.53 2.57 1.98
C TYR A 172 10.00 3.02 1.93
N ARG A 173 10.91 2.21 2.50
CA ARG A 173 12.35 2.50 2.52
C ARG A 173 12.96 2.46 1.11
N ARG A 174 12.64 1.46 0.30
CA ARG A 174 13.10 1.38 -1.11
C ARG A 174 12.58 2.52 -1.97
N GLY A 175 11.39 3.03 -1.68
CA GLY A 175 10.81 4.21 -2.33
C GLY A 175 11.52 5.53 -2.00
N GLY A 176 12.42 5.53 -1.01
CA GLY A 176 13.12 6.71 -0.51
C GLY A 176 12.39 7.45 0.60
N GLY A 177 11.56 6.75 1.37
CA GLY A 177 10.88 7.32 2.53
C GLY A 177 11.84 7.68 3.66
N GLU A 178 11.76 8.93 4.13
CA GLU A 178 12.63 9.48 5.17
C GLU A 178 11.95 9.58 6.54
N THR A 179 10.62 9.58 6.59
CA THR A 179 9.86 9.66 7.85
C THR A 179 10.07 8.39 8.66
N PRO A 180 10.44 8.48 9.95
CA PRO A 180 10.53 7.31 10.81
C PRO A 180 9.19 6.56 10.89
N LEU A 181 9.22 5.25 10.68
CA LEU A 181 8.05 4.38 10.86
C LEU A 181 7.80 4.11 12.35
N PRO A 182 6.52 3.93 12.77
CA PRO A 182 6.22 3.52 14.14
C PRO A 182 6.82 2.13 14.43
N PRO A 183 7.37 1.90 15.63
CA PRO A 183 7.97 0.61 15.96
C PRO A 183 6.92 -0.49 16.02
N PHE A 184 7.25 -1.66 15.46
CA PHE A 184 6.42 -2.85 15.59
C PHE A 184 6.59 -3.45 17.00
N PRO A 185 5.51 -3.86 17.68
CA PRO A 185 5.61 -4.44 19.03
C PRO A 185 6.20 -5.86 18.98
N SER A 186 7.53 -5.98 19.12
CA SER A 186 8.22 -7.27 19.18
C SER A 186 8.27 -7.88 20.59
N SER A 187 7.96 -7.12 21.64
CA SER A 187 8.15 -7.51 23.05
C SER A 187 7.04 -8.39 23.64
N VAL A 188 6.37 -9.20 22.81
CA VAL A 188 5.31 -10.09 23.31
C VAL A 188 5.95 -11.31 23.96
N ASP A 189 5.80 -11.44 25.28
CA ASP A 189 6.22 -12.64 26.01
C ASP A 189 5.25 -13.80 25.70
N THR A 190 5.59 -14.56 24.66
CA THR A 190 4.84 -15.72 24.20
C THR A 190 4.81 -16.84 25.24
N ALA A 191 5.83 -16.95 26.10
CA ALA A 191 5.87 -17.94 27.18
C ALA A 191 4.80 -17.63 28.25
N VAL A 192 4.67 -16.36 28.65
CA VAL A 192 3.62 -15.91 29.58
C VAL A 192 2.23 -16.11 28.97
N LEU A 193 2.05 -15.79 27.70
CA LEU A 193 0.79 -16.00 26.98
C LEU A 193 0.39 -17.49 26.94
N GLY A 194 1.32 -18.37 26.58
CA GLY A 194 1.08 -19.82 26.55
C GLY A 194 0.80 -20.41 27.94
N ALA A 195 1.56 -20.00 28.95
CA ALA A 195 1.40 -20.47 30.32
C ALA A 195 0.04 -20.07 30.92
N ALA A 196 -0.42 -18.84 30.67
CA ALA A 196 -1.70 -18.35 31.14
C ALA A 196 -2.88 -19.13 30.55
N ALA A 197 -2.87 -19.33 29.22
CA ALA A 197 -3.91 -20.10 28.54
C ALA A 197 -3.90 -21.58 28.96
N GLY A 198 -2.70 -22.18 29.04
CA GLY A 198 -2.54 -23.58 29.46
C GLY A 198 -3.02 -23.85 30.89
N THR A 199 -2.78 -22.92 31.81
CA THR A 199 -3.28 -23.02 33.20
C THR A 199 -4.81 -22.98 33.24
N LEU A 200 -5.42 -22.08 32.47
CA LEU A 200 -6.87 -21.96 32.40
C LEU A 200 -7.52 -23.21 31.78
N LEU A 201 -6.95 -23.73 30.70
CA LEU A 201 -7.40 -24.97 30.06
C LEU A 201 -7.35 -26.17 31.00
N ARG A 202 -6.27 -26.34 31.78
CA ARG A 202 -6.19 -27.40 32.80
C ARG A 202 -7.29 -27.27 33.85
N ARG A 203 -7.55 -26.04 34.31
CA ARG A 203 -8.62 -25.76 35.27
C ARG A 203 -10.00 -26.09 34.71
N LEU A 204 -10.29 -25.69 33.48
CA LEU A 204 -11.54 -26.01 32.79
C LEU A 204 -11.69 -27.52 32.58
N GLY A 205 -10.63 -28.20 32.14
CA GLY A 205 -10.61 -29.65 31.99
C GLY A 205 -10.92 -30.37 33.31
N SER A 206 -10.36 -29.92 34.42
CA SER A 206 -10.66 -30.46 35.75
C SER A 206 -12.12 -30.23 36.16
N LEU A 207 -12.69 -29.04 35.92
CA LEU A 207 -14.10 -28.77 36.21
C LEU A 207 -15.05 -29.66 35.37
N VAL A 208 -14.76 -29.81 34.08
CA VAL A 208 -15.54 -30.69 33.18
C VAL A 208 -15.44 -32.14 33.63
N TYR A 209 -14.24 -32.61 34.00
CA TYR A 209 -14.04 -33.96 34.52
C TYR A 209 -14.83 -34.21 35.79
N GLU A 210 -14.78 -33.31 36.78
CA GLU A 210 -15.56 -33.46 38.01
C GLU A 210 -17.06 -33.42 37.75
N ALA A 211 -17.53 -32.56 36.84
CA ALA A 211 -18.94 -32.51 36.46
C ALA A 211 -19.39 -33.81 35.77
N GLN A 212 -18.56 -34.41 34.92
CA GLN A 212 -18.90 -35.68 34.26
C GLN A 212 -18.98 -36.88 35.22
N ARG A 213 -18.44 -36.77 36.45
CA ARG A 213 -18.59 -37.79 37.49
C ARG A 213 -19.98 -37.78 38.13
N ASP A 214 -20.73 -36.68 38.00
CA ASP A 214 -22.11 -36.58 38.45
C ASP A 214 -23.07 -37.00 37.32
N PRO A 215 -24.01 -37.93 37.57
CA PRO A 215 -24.91 -38.45 36.53
C PRO A 215 -25.77 -37.39 35.84
N VAL A 216 -26.24 -36.37 36.56
CA VAL A 216 -27.13 -35.34 36.02
C VAL A 216 -26.35 -34.38 35.13
N PHE A 217 -25.17 -33.96 35.58
CA PHE A 217 -24.26 -33.17 34.75
C PHE A 217 -23.83 -33.94 33.49
N ALA A 218 -23.46 -35.22 33.62
CA ALA A 218 -23.07 -36.08 32.51
C ALA A 218 -24.20 -36.26 31.48
N GLN A 219 -25.44 -36.46 31.93
CA GLN A 219 -26.58 -36.57 31.01
C GLN A 219 -26.79 -35.29 30.19
N ILE A 220 -26.64 -34.11 30.80
CA ILE A 220 -26.74 -32.83 30.09
C ILE A 220 -25.55 -32.64 29.14
N TRP A 221 -24.35 -33.08 29.53
CA TRP A 221 -23.18 -33.09 28.65
C TRP A 221 -23.44 -33.92 27.38
N GLU A 222 -24.01 -35.12 27.50
CA GLU A 222 -24.32 -35.97 26.35
C GLU A 222 -25.26 -35.29 25.34
N GLN A 223 -26.21 -34.47 25.83
CA GLN A 223 -27.10 -33.69 24.98
C GLN A 223 -26.39 -32.51 24.30
N ARG A 224 -25.43 -31.89 24.98
CA ARG A 224 -24.77 -30.65 24.53
C ARG A 224 -23.47 -30.86 23.76
N ARG A 225 -22.75 -31.97 23.98
CA ARG A 225 -21.40 -32.19 23.46
C ARG A 225 -21.31 -32.22 21.93
N THR A 226 -22.42 -32.57 21.27
CA THR A 226 -22.57 -32.57 19.80
C THR A 226 -23.36 -31.37 19.28
N THR A 227 -23.96 -30.58 20.18
CA THR A 227 -24.60 -29.33 19.77
C THR A 227 -23.50 -28.45 19.21
N ALA A 228 -23.66 -28.06 17.95
CA ALA A 228 -22.73 -27.21 17.22
C ALA A 228 -22.79 -25.79 17.77
N ALA A 229 -22.39 -25.61 19.04
CA ALA A 229 -21.77 -24.38 19.44
C ALA A 229 -20.48 -24.32 18.60
N VAL A 230 -20.51 -23.56 17.51
CA VAL A 230 -19.32 -23.21 16.73
C VAL A 230 -18.45 -22.38 17.66
N VAL A 231 -17.76 -23.08 18.57
CA VAL A 231 -16.79 -22.50 19.49
C VAL A 231 -15.58 -22.18 18.63
N ALA A 232 -15.64 -21.03 17.96
CA ALA A 232 -14.51 -20.33 17.33
C ALA A 232 -13.49 -21.27 16.63
N GLY A 233 -13.97 -22.09 15.70
CA GLY A 233 -13.14 -22.98 14.87
C GLY A 233 -13.24 -24.48 15.21
N PHE A 234 -13.93 -24.85 16.29
CA PHE A 234 -14.20 -26.25 16.63
C PHE A 234 -15.63 -26.65 16.28
N ALA A 235 -15.79 -27.86 15.75
CA ALA A 235 -17.08 -28.39 15.30
C ALA A 235 -18.07 -28.65 16.46
N SER A 236 -17.56 -28.86 17.66
CA SER A 236 -18.36 -29.12 18.86
C SER A 236 -17.62 -28.79 20.14
N LEU A 237 -18.34 -28.75 21.27
CA LEU A 237 -17.75 -28.53 22.60
C LEU A 237 -16.78 -29.66 22.97
N GLU A 238 -17.10 -30.91 22.63
CA GLU A 238 -16.19 -32.06 22.83
C GLU A 238 -14.85 -31.84 22.10
N HIS A 239 -14.90 -31.40 20.84
CA HIS A 239 -13.70 -31.08 20.08
C HIS A 239 -12.90 -29.92 20.70
N ALA A 240 -13.58 -28.88 21.19
CA ALA A 240 -12.93 -27.77 21.87
C ALA A 240 -12.20 -28.25 23.14
N VAL A 241 -12.87 -29.03 24.01
CA VAL A 241 -12.27 -29.57 25.25
C VAL A 241 -11.06 -30.44 24.93
N GLY A 242 -11.14 -31.30 23.91
CA GLY A 242 -10.08 -32.24 23.57
C GLY A 242 -8.88 -31.63 22.82
N ARG A 243 -9.07 -30.56 22.03
CA ARG A 243 -8.05 -30.09 21.07
C ARG A 243 -7.59 -28.65 21.27
N MET A 244 -8.36 -27.80 21.97
CA MET A 244 -8.04 -26.37 22.14
C MET A 244 -6.66 -26.16 22.76
N GLY A 245 -6.28 -26.98 23.74
CA GLY A 245 -4.97 -26.86 24.38
C GLY A 245 -3.79 -27.08 23.44
N GLY A 246 -3.87 -28.11 22.58
CA GLY A 246 -2.85 -28.36 21.57
C GLY A 246 -2.82 -27.26 20.50
N ALA A 247 -3.99 -26.79 20.05
CA ALA A 247 -4.10 -25.73 19.06
C ALA A 247 -3.51 -24.40 19.54
N ILE A 248 -3.83 -23.97 20.77
CA ILE A 248 -3.25 -22.76 21.36
C ILE A 248 -1.75 -22.91 21.56
N ALA A 249 -1.28 -24.05 22.07
CA ALA A 249 0.15 -24.27 22.27
C ALA A 249 0.94 -24.21 20.95
N ALA A 250 0.42 -24.82 19.88
CA ALA A 250 1.00 -24.74 18.54
C ALA A 250 1.04 -23.30 18.03
N SER A 251 -0.07 -22.55 18.09
CA SER A 251 -0.09 -21.16 17.63
C SER A 251 0.81 -20.22 18.44
N VAL A 252 0.95 -20.45 19.75
CA VAL A 252 1.92 -19.68 20.56
C VAL A 252 3.35 -19.99 20.15
N HIS A 253 3.67 -21.27 19.91
CA HIS A 253 5.00 -21.68 19.45
C HIS A 253 5.33 -21.09 18.07
N ASP A 254 4.39 -21.18 17.13
CA ASP A 254 4.51 -20.58 15.80
C ASP A 254 4.65 -19.05 15.88
N LEU A 255 3.92 -18.39 16.79
CA LEU A 255 4.04 -16.94 17.01
C LEU A 255 5.43 -16.55 17.54
N ALA A 256 6.02 -17.35 18.45
CA ALA A 256 7.37 -17.10 18.93
C ALA A 256 8.37 -17.14 17.76
N GLY A 257 8.28 -18.17 16.91
CA GLY A 257 9.12 -18.29 15.72
C GLY A 257 8.90 -17.16 14.71
N THR A 258 7.66 -16.69 14.50
CA THR A 258 7.40 -15.58 13.56
C THR A 258 7.94 -14.25 14.09
N LEU A 259 7.84 -13.98 15.40
CA LEU A 259 8.38 -12.76 16.00
C LEU A 259 9.91 -12.73 15.95
N GLU A 260 10.59 -13.84 16.25
CA GLU A 260 12.05 -13.97 16.14
C GLU A 260 12.55 -13.74 14.70
N HIS A 261 11.87 -14.35 13.72
CA HIS A 261 12.19 -14.13 12.31
C HIS A 261 11.87 -12.70 11.85
N ALA A 262 10.78 -12.10 12.35
CA ALA A 262 10.41 -10.73 12.00
C ALA A 262 11.41 -9.70 12.55
N GLU A 263 11.88 -9.86 13.78
CA GLU A 263 12.92 -9.00 14.35
C GLU A 263 14.22 -9.08 13.55
N SER A 264 14.59 -10.30 13.15
CA SER A 264 15.75 -10.55 12.28
C SER A 264 15.56 -9.94 10.88
N ALA A 265 14.39 -10.10 10.28
CA ALA A 265 14.07 -9.57 8.94
C ALA A 265 13.98 -8.04 8.92
N VAL A 266 13.37 -7.43 9.93
CA VAL A 266 13.32 -5.97 10.09
C VAL A 266 14.73 -5.42 10.29
N SER A 267 15.54 -6.06 11.12
CA SER A 267 16.94 -5.67 11.33
C SER A 267 17.79 -5.81 10.07
N ALA A 268 17.61 -6.90 9.31
CA ALA A 268 18.30 -7.13 8.04
C ALA A 268 17.87 -6.12 6.96
N ALA A 269 16.57 -5.85 6.83
CA ALA A 269 16.04 -4.84 5.90
C ALA A 269 16.55 -3.44 6.23
N VAL A 270 16.64 -3.09 7.52
CA VAL A 270 17.27 -1.83 7.96
C VAL A 270 18.75 -1.79 7.62
N GLY A 271 19.47 -2.89 7.83
CA GLY A 271 20.90 -3.02 7.53
C GLY A 271 21.23 -2.93 6.03
N GLU A 272 20.45 -3.61 5.19
CA GLU A 272 20.59 -3.60 3.73
C GLU A 272 20.30 -2.23 3.14
N VAL A 273 19.25 -1.55 3.62
CA VAL A 273 18.95 -0.17 3.20
C VAL A 273 20.11 0.75 3.59
N ASN A 274 20.64 0.65 4.80
CA ASN A 274 21.80 1.47 5.22
C ASN A 274 23.07 1.16 4.41
N ALA A 275 23.27 -0.08 3.95
CA ALA A 275 24.37 -0.43 3.07
C ALA A 275 24.16 0.14 1.65
N SER A 276 22.95 0.03 1.11
CA SER A 276 22.56 0.59 -0.19
C SER A 276 22.68 2.12 -0.21
N THR A 277 22.19 2.82 0.81
CA THR A 277 22.35 4.28 0.95
C THR A 277 23.82 4.70 0.99
N ARG A 278 24.69 3.95 1.67
CA ARG A 278 26.14 4.21 1.68
C ARG A 278 26.77 3.98 0.30
N ALA A 279 26.37 2.94 -0.41
CA ALA A 279 26.86 2.66 -1.76
C ALA A 279 26.42 3.75 -2.77
N VAL A 280 25.18 4.22 -2.66
CA VAL A 280 24.65 5.34 -3.45
C VAL A 280 25.38 6.65 -3.12
N ALA A 281 25.61 6.94 -1.83
CA ALA A 281 26.37 8.13 -1.43
C ALA A 281 27.81 8.12 -1.98
N ALA A 282 28.47 6.95 -1.98
CA ALA A 282 29.80 6.75 -2.54
C ALA A 282 29.84 6.94 -4.07
N THR A 283 28.81 6.47 -4.78
CA THR A 283 28.71 6.65 -6.25
C THR A 283 28.34 8.07 -6.65
N VAL A 284 27.50 8.75 -5.87
CA VAL A 284 27.20 10.17 -6.10
C VAL A 284 28.43 11.04 -5.88
N THR A 285 29.23 10.76 -4.84
CA THR A 285 30.47 11.50 -4.59
C THR A 285 31.53 11.26 -5.67
N SER A 286 31.68 10.02 -6.16
CA SER A 286 32.59 9.74 -7.28
C SER A 286 32.13 10.41 -8.58
N ALA A 287 30.83 10.35 -8.90
CA ALA A 287 30.26 11.03 -10.07
C ALA A 287 30.38 12.57 -9.98
N SER A 288 30.23 13.14 -8.78
CA SER A 288 30.42 14.59 -8.55
C SER A 288 31.88 15.01 -8.76
N ALA A 289 32.83 14.19 -8.27
CA ALA A 289 34.25 14.43 -8.48
C ALA A 289 34.62 14.37 -9.98
N GLU A 290 34.03 13.44 -10.72
CA GLU A 290 34.22 13.31 -12.17
C GLU A 290 33.62 14.50 -12.94
N SER A 291 32.41 14.95 -12.58
CA SER A 291 31.80 16.16 -13.16
C SER A 291 32.65 17.42 -12.96
N LEU A 292 33.22 17.61 -11.77
CA LEU A 292 34.13 18.72 -11.50
C LEU A 292 35.41 18.63 -12.33
N ARG A 293 35.93 17.42 -12.55
CA ARG A 293 37.10 17.20 -13.39
C ARG A 293 36.81 17.53 -14.85
N LEU A 294 35.66 17.10 -15.37
CA LEU A 294 35.23 17.42 -16.73
C LEU A 294 34.98 18.93 -16.92
N GLN A 295 34.41 19.62 -15.93
CA GLN A 295 34.27 21.08 -15.96
C GLN A 295 35.62 21.80 -16.02
N ARG A 296 36.62 21.34 -15.26
CA ARG A 296 37.98 21.92 -15.35
C ARG A 296 38.60 21.74 -16.72
N VAL A 297 38.50 20.53 -17.30
CA VAL A 297 39.01 20.25 -18.65
C VAL A 297 38.31 21.09 -19.71
N LEU A 298 36.99 21.29 -19.59
CA LEU A 298 36.23 22.17 -20.47
C LEU A 298 36.70 23.63 -20.36
N ASN A 299 36.86 24.15 -19.14
CA ASN A 299 37.35 25.51 -18.91
C ASN A 299 38.77 25.71 -19.45
N GLU A 300 39.66 24.73 -19.27
CA GLU A 300 41.01 24.78 -19.82
C GLU A 300 41.01 24.79 -21.36
N ARG A 301 40.14 24.00 -21.99
CA ARG A 301 39.99 23.99 -23.46
C ARG A 301 39.41 25.30 -23.97
N ILE A 302 38.42 25.88 -23.31
CA ILE A 302 37.85 27.18 -23.67
C ILE A 302 38.94 28.26 -23.59
N ALA A 303 39.70 28.31 -22.50
CA ALA A 303 40.80 29.26 -22.34
C ALA A 303 41.96 29.06 -23.34
N ALA A 304 42.13 27.85 -23.87
CA ALA A 304 43.10 27.57 -24.92
C ALA A 304 42.61 28.06 -26.30
N VAL A 305 41.33 27.88 -26.60
CA VAL A 305 40.70 28.37 -27.83
C VAL A 305 40.65 29.90 -27.86
N GLU A 306 40.33 30.55 -26.74
CA GLU A 306 40.36 32.02 -26.64
C GLU A 306 41.77 32.59 -26.88
N ARG A 307 42.82 31.91 -26.40
CA ARG A 307 44.21 32.28 -26.69
C ARG A 307 44.62 32.08 -28.14
N GLN A 308 44.03 31.13 -28.85
CA GLN A 308 44.26 30.92 -30.28
C GLN A 308 43.52 31.93 -31.16
N LEU A 309 42.42 32.51 -30.67
CA LEU A 309 41.65 33.54 -31.39
C LEU A 309 42.19 34.96 -31.19
N THR A 310 43.05 35.17 -30.20
CA THR A 310 43.63 36.48 -29.85
C THR A 310 45.09 36.66 -30.29
N ALA A 311 45.68 35.62 -30.90
CA ALA A 311 47.01 35.63 -31.52
C ALA A 311 46.89 35.71 -33.04
#